data_AF-A0A670HR84-F1
#
_entry.id   AF-A0A670HR84-F1
#
_cell.length_a   1.000
_cell.length_b   1.000
_cell.length_c   1.000
_cell.angle_alpha   90.00
_cell.angle_beta   90.00
_cell.angle_gamma   90.00
#
_symmetry.space_group_name_H-M   'P 1'
#
loop_
_entity.id
_entity.type
_entity.pdbx_description
1 polymer ?
#
loop_
_entity_poly.entity_id
_entity_poly.type
_entity_poly.pdbx_seq_one_letter_code
_entity_poly.pdbx_strand_id
1 'polypeptide(L)'
;MTFVVFVQLIIIRFAIQRKKWMEFACIVFYNIRVCLMFVPLMGFKTFMAFYWLARFLESTWFLWVSQMNHIPMTIDYDKNLDWVSAQLAATCDVDQSLFNDWYTGHLNFQIEHHLFPTMPRHNYWKVAPLVKSLCAKHGIKYQCKPLLTAFADILHTLKESGEHWLDAYIHA
;
A
#
# COMPACT_ATOMS: atom_id res chain seq x y z
N MET A 1 0.30 -18.33 6.62
CA MET A 1 0.23 -17.34 7.73
C MET A 1 -0.06 -15.99 7.11
N THR A 2 -1.12 -15.29 7.54
CA THR A 2 -1.45 -13.98 6.96
C THR A 2 -0.39 -12.94 7.35
N PHE A 3 -0.18 -11.91 6.52
CA PHE A 3 0.85 -10.89 6.72
C PHE A 3 0.78 -10.24 8.11
N VAL A 4 -0.42 -9.89 8.59
CA VAL A 4 -0.61 -9.25 9.90
C VAL A 4 -0.17 -10.16 11.05
N VAL A 5 -0.45 -11.46 10.96
CA VAL A 5 -0.08 -12.44 11.99
C VAL A 5 1.43 -12.64 12.01
N PHE A 6 2.05 -12.71 10.82
CA PHE A 6 3.50 -12.75 10.69
C PHE A 6 4.17 -11.53 11.34
N VAL A 7 3.65 -10.33 11.06
CA VAL A 7 4.15 -9.07 11.65
C VAL A 7 3.97 -9.07 13.18
N GLN A 8 2.83 -9.52 13.70
CA GLN A 8 2.61 -9.62 15.15
C GLN A 8 3.65 -10.54 15.82
N LEU A 9 3.93 -11.70 15.22
CA LEU A 9 4.95 -12.62 15.73
C LEU A 9 6.35 -12.00 15.69
N ILE A 10 6.68 -11.28 14.62
CA ILE A 10 7.96 -10.55 14.51
C ILE A 10 8.07 -9.49 15.61
N ILE A 11 7.02 -8.68 15.82
CA ILE A 11 7.03 -7.62 16.83
C ILE A 11 7.21 -8.21 18.23
N ILE A 12 6.50 -9.29 18.56
CA ILE A 12 6.64 -9.99 19.83
C ILE A 12 8.07 -10.52 20.00
N ARG A 13 8.58 -11.21 18.97
CA ARG A 13 9.95 -11.75 18.98
C ARG A 13 10.98 -10.65 19.14
N PHE A 14 10.84 -9.55 18.40
CA PHE A 14 11.71 -8.39 18.47
C PHE A 14 11.68 -7.77 19.87
N ALA A 15 10.49 -7.59 20.45
CA ALA A 15 10.34 -6.99 21.77
C ALA A 15 11.06 -7.83 22.85
N ILE A 16 10.91 -9.16 22.79
CA ILE A 16 11.60 -10.09 23.70
C ILE A 16 13.12 -10.03 23.48
N GLN A 17 13.59 -10.17 22.24
CA GLN A 17 15.01 -10.19 21.90
C GLN A 17 15.73 -8.89 22.27
N ARG A 18 15.06 -7.75 22.11
CA ARG A 18 15.59 -6.41 22.39
C ARG A 18 15.29 -5.94 23.83
N LYS A 19 14.69 -6.80 24.67
CA LYS A 19 14.32 -6.50 26.07
C LYS A 19 13.44 -5.25 26.18
N LYS A 20 12.56 -5.04 25.20
CA LYS A 20 11.56 -3.97 25.13
C LYS A 20 10.33 -4.37 25.95
N TRP A 21 10.53 -4.45 27.27
CA TRP A 21 9.53 -5.02 28.19
C TRP A 21 8.27 -4.18 28.30
N MET A 22 8.37 -2.86 28.18
CA MET A 22 7.21 -1.98 28.17
C MET A 22 6.33 -2.26 26.95
N GLU A 23 6.93 -2.33 25.76
CA GLU A 23 6.24 -2.61 24.51
C GLU A 23 5.63 -4.02 24.53
N PHE A 24 6.36 -5.02 25.04
CA PHE A 24 5.84 -6.37 25.22
C PHE A 24 4.65 -6.40 26.20
N ALA A 25 4.76 -5.72 27.35
CA ALA A 25 3.67 -5.61 28.32
C ALA A 25 2.44 -4.92 27.73
N CYS A 26 2.62 -3.85 26.95
CA CYS A 26 1.53 -3.18 26.22
C CYS A 26 0.84 -4.12 25.22
N ILE A 27 1.60 -4.92 24.47
CA ILE A 27 1.04 -5.90 23.51
C ILE A 27 0.22 -6.96 24.26
N VAL A 28 0.77 -7.54 25.34
CA VAL A 28 0.06 -8.55 26.14
C VAL A 28 -1.20 -7.96 26.76
N PHE A 29 -1.09 -6.79 27.38
CA PHE A 29 -2.21 -6.08 27.99
C PHE A 29 -3.32 -5.78 26.99
N TYR A 30 -2.97 -5.28 25.80
CA TYR A 30 -3.92 -5.02 24.72
C TYR A 30 -4.69 -6.29 24.34
N ASN A 31 -3.98 -7.42 24.13
CA ASN A 31 -4.63 -8.68 23.76
C ASN A 31 -5.53 -9.23 24.88
N ILE A 32 -5.09 -9.17 26.14
CA ILE A 32 -5.93 -9.55 27.29
C ILE A 32 -7.19 -8.69 27.33
N ARG A 33 -7.07 -7.37 27.20
CA ARG A 33 -8.22 -6.45 27.21
C ARG A 33 -9.21 -6.78 26.10
N VAL A 34 -8.74 -7.05 24.88
CA VAL A 34 -9.59 -7.45 23.75
C VAL A 34 -10.34 -8.75 24.09
N CYS A 35 -9.65 -9.77 24.60
CA CYS A 35 -10.29 -11.02 24.99
C CYS A 35 -11.33 -10.81 26.10
N LEU A 36 -11.01 -10.06 27.16
CA LEU A 36 -11.92 -9.79 28.27
C LEU A 36 -13.15 -8.98 27.84
N MET A 37 -13.01 -8.12 26.83
CA MET A 37 -14.13 -7.32 26.31
C MET A 37 -15.06 -8.16 25.44
N PHE A 38 -14.52 -8.98 24.53
CA PHE A 38 -15.32 -9.63 23.50
C PHE A 38 -15.72 -11.08 23.84
N VAL A 39 -14.86 -11.86 24.49
CA VAL A 39 -15.17 -13.27 24.80
C VAL A 39 -16.44 -13.42 25.66
N PRO A 40 -16.69 -12.61 26.70
CA PRO A 40 -17.94 -12.69 27.46
C PRO A 40 -19.17 -12.29 26.64
N LEU A 41 -19.02 -11.40 25.65
CA LEU A 41 -20.14 -10.90 24.84
C LEU A 41 -20.57 -11.89 23.75
N MET A 42 -19.63 -12.59 23.12
CA MET A 42 -19.92 -13.44 21.95
C MET A 42 -19.54 -14.92 22.12
N GLY A 43 -18.86 -15.28 23.21
CA GLY A 43 -18.28 -16.59 23.44
C GLY A 43 -16.96 -16.80 22.69
N PHE A 44 -16.10 -17.68 23.22
CA PHE A 44 -14.74 -17.88 22.70
C PHE A 44 -14.71 -18.29 21.22
N LYS A 45 -15.55 -19.25 20.82
CA LYS A 45 -15.57 -19.77 19.44
C LYS A 45 -15.92 -18.68 18.42
N THR A 46 -17.00 -17.95 18.68
CA THR A 46 -17.47 -16.84 17.84
C THR A 46 -16.42 -15.73 17.78
N PHE A 47 -15.84 -15.36 18.93
CA PHE A 47 -14.75 -14.38 18.99
C PHE A 47 -13.57 -14.78 18.11
N MET A 48 -13.08 -16.02 18.23
CA MET A 48 -11.96 -16.48 17.41
C MET A 48 -12.30 -16.47 15.92
N ALA A 49 -13.52 -16.84 15.52
CA ALA A 49 -13.95 -16.77 14.12
C ALA A 49 -13.94 -15.33 13.58
N PHE A 50 -14.55 -14.38 14.31
CA PHE A 50 -14.53 -12.96 13.93
C PHE A 50 -13.11 -12.38 13.93
N TYR A 51 -12.30 -12.72 14.93
CA TYR A 51 -10.91 -12.26 15.02
C TYR A 51 -10.12 -12.69 13.78
N TRP A 52 -10.15 -13.98 13.42
CA TRP A 52 -9.41 -14.48 12.27
C TRP A 52 -9.93 -13.93 10.94
N LEU A 53 -11.25 -13.78 10.81
CA LEU A 53 -11.84 -13.14 9.63
C LEU A 53 -11.37 -11.69 9.50
N ALA A 54 -11.41 -10.90 10.58
CA ALA A 54 -10.93 -9.53 10.58
C ALA A 54 -9.44 -9.44 10.21
N ARG A 55 -8.59 -10.33 10.76
CA ARG A 55 -7.16 -10.37 10.42
C ARG A 55 -6.88 -10.78 8.98
N PHE A 56 -7.70 -11.66 8.42
CA PHE A 56 -7.61 -12.02 7.00
C PHE A 56 -7.97 -10.83 6.11
N LEU A 57 -9.11 -10.16 6.39
CA LEU A 57 -9.56 -8.99 5.65
C LEU A 57 -8.55 -7.84 5.74
N GLU A 58 -8.05 -7.54 6.95
CA GLU A 58 -7.02 -6.53 7.18
C GLU A 58 -5.72 -6.84 6.40
N SER A 59 -5.27 -8.09 6.41
CA SER A 59 -4.05 -8.50 5.69
C SER A 59 -4.21 -8.32 4.18
N THR A 60 -5.35 -8.74 3.64
CA THR A 60 -5.65 -8.61 2.21
C THR A 60 -5.77 -7.15 1.82
N TRP A 61 -6.48 -6.34 2.61
CA TRP A 61 -6.62 -4.90 2.38
C TRP A 61 -5.27 -4.19 2.40
N PHE A 62 -4.46 -4.42 3.44
CA PHE A 62 -3.13 -3.83 3.56
C PHE A 62 -2.23 -4.19 2.37
N LEU A 63 -2.24 -5.46 1.95
CA LEU A 63 -1.46 -5.93 0.80
C LEU A 63 -1.82 -5.11 -0.44
N TRP A 64 -3.09 -5.08 -0.84
CA TRP A 64 -3.53 -4.35 -2.03
C TRP A 64 -3.23 -2.85 -1.97
N VAL A 65 -3.50 -2.21 -0.84
CA VAL A 65 -3.24 -0.76 -0.69
C VAL A 65 -1.75 -0.45 -0.72
N SER A 66 -0.90 -1.29 -0.10
CA SER A 66 0.56 -1.08 -0.12
C SER A 66 1.17 -1.23 -1.52
N GLN A 67 0.58 -2.07 -2.37
CA GLN A 67 1.06 -2.26 -3.75
C GLN A 67 0.80 -1.05 -4.65
N MET A 68 -0.08 -0.12 -4.26
CA MET A 68 -0.36 1.08 -5.05
C MET A 68 0.87 1.97 -5.26
N ASN A 69 1.87 1.90 -4.37
CA ASN A 69 3.15 2.60 -4.53
C ASN A 69 4.02 2.00 -5.66
N HIS A 70 3.62 0.86 -6.22
CA HIS A 70 4.38 0.06 -7.18
C HIS A 70 3.61 -0.16 -8.48
N ILE A 71 2.68 0.74 -8.82
CA ILE A 71 2.00 0.69 -10.12
C ILE A 71 3.06 0.88 -11.22
N PRO A 72 3.25 -0.11 -12.11
CA PRO A 72 4.36 -0.12 -13.04
C PRO A 72 4.15 0.90 -14.15
N MET A 73 5.24 1.57 -14.52
CA MET A 73 5.33 2.48 -15.65
C MET A 73 6.45 2.04 -16.57
N THR A 74 6.24 2.11 -17.88
CA THR A 74 7.25 1.74 -18.87
C THR A 74 8.34 2.80 -18.92
N ILE A 75 9.46 2.53 -18.25
CA ILE A 75 10.70 3.29 -18.35
C ILE A 75 11.79 2.33 -18.81
N ASP A 76 12.40 2.64 -19.96
CA ASP A 76 13.38 1.78 -20.63
C ASP A 76 14.82 2.19 -20.24
N TYR A 77 15.24 3.38 -20.68
CA TYR A 77 16.54 3.97 -20.36
C TYR A 77 16.36 5.41 -19.84
N ASP A 78 17.40 5.93 -19.17
CA ASP A 78 17.41 7.31 -18.70
C ASP A 78 17.38 8.29 -19.88
N LYS A 79 16.32 9.09 -19.95
CA LYS A 79 16.10 10.10 -20.98
C LYS A 79 16.63 11.48 -20.57
N ASN A 80 17.33 11.58 -19.44
CA ASN A 80 17.85 12.82 -18.86
C ASN A 80 16.76 13.89 -18.71
N LEU A 81 15.59 13.46 -18.20
CA LEU A 81 14.46 14.34 -17.93
C LEU A 81 14.74 15.20 -16.69
N ASP A 82 14.15 16.39 -16.65
CA ASP A 82 14.10 17.15 -15.40
C ASP A 82 13.33 16.35 -14.33
N TRP A 83 13.57 16.68 -13.07
CA TRP A 83 13.02 15.93 -11.95
C TRP A 83 11.49 15.82 -11.98
N VAL A 84 10.77 16.90 -12.33
CA VAL A 84 9.29 16.89 -12.35
C VAL A 84 8.79 15.96 -13.45
N SER A 85 9.36 16.08 -14.65
CA SER A 85 9.01 15.22 -15.78
C SER A 85 9.34 13.75 -15.50
N ALA A 86 10.45 13.47 -14.83
CA ALA A 86 10.82 12.12 -14.43
C ALA A 86 9.81 11.51 -13.43
N GLN A 87 9.43 12.26 -12.38
CA GLN A 87 8.41 11.78 -11.42
C GLN A 87 7.07 11.51 -12.10
N LEU A 88 6.62 12.41 -12.99
CA LEU A 88 5.36 12.25 -13.73
C LEU A 88 5.38 11.07 -14.72
N ALA A 89 6.52 10.79 -15.33
CA ALA A 89 6.68 9.66 -16.25
C ALA A 89 6.75 8.31 -15.51
N ALA A 90 7.37 8.29 -14.32
CA ALA A 90 7.60 7.08 -13.52
C ALA A 90 6.43 6.72 -12.59
N THR A 91 5.50 7.64 -12.37
CA THR A 91 4.46 7.49 -11.34
C THR A 91 3.08 7.49 -11.97
N CYS A 92 2.16 6.74 -11.35
CA CYS A 92 0.76 6.66 -11.77
C CYS A 92 -0.15 6.83 -10.56
N ASP A 93 -1.15 7.67 -10.72
CA ASP A 93 -2.22 7.81 -9.74
C ASP A 93 -3.37 6.84 -10.01
N VAL A 94 -4.21 6.71 -8.99
CA VAL A 94 -5.53 6.10 -9.10
C VAL A 94 -6.60 7.18 -9.00
N ASP A 95 -7.68 7.02 -9.77
CA ASP A 95 -8.79 7.97 -9.81
C ASP A 95 -9.24 8.42 -8.42
N GLN A 96 -9.43 9.73 -8.27
CA GLN A 96 -9.97 10.30 -7.04
C GLN A 96 -11.46 9.98 -6.92
N SER A 97 -11.86 9.49 -5.75
CA SER A 97 -13.26 9.38 -5.34
C SER A 97 -13.35 9.26 -3.82
N LEU A 98 -14.51 9.57 -3.24
CA LEU A 98 -14.72 9.38 -1.80
C LEU A 98 -14.39 7.95 -1.34
N PHE A 99 -14.71 6.96 -2.18
CA PHE A 99 -14.37 5.57 -1.90
C PHE A 99 -12.88 5.31 -2.01
N ASN A 100 -12.22 5.70 -3.10
CA ASN A 100 -10.79 5.44 -3.31
C ASN A 100 -9.93 6.17 -2.26
N ASP A 101 -10.26 7.41 -1.94
CA ASP A 101 -9.51 8.24 -0.98
C ASP A 101 -9.61 7.64 0.44
N TRP A 102 -10.75 7.06 0.80
CA TRP A 102 -10.97 6.34 2.07
C TRP A 102 -10.30 4.96 2.06
N TYR A 103 -10.60 4.14 1.05
CA TYR A 103 -10.15 2.74 0.95
C TYR A 103 -8.63 2.65 0.94
N THR A 104 -7.98 3.56 0.23
CA THR A 104 -6.51 3.56 0.06
C THR A 104 -5.82 4.43 1.10
N GLY A 105 -6.59 5.21 1.88
CA GLY A 105 -6.06 6.22 2.78
C GLY A 105 -5.22 7.26 2.04
N HIS A 106 -5.67 7.76 0.88
CA HIS A 106 -4.96 8.72 0.04
C HIS A 106 -3.65 8.23 -0.61
N LEU A 107 -3.41 6.91 -0.61
CA LEU A 107 -2.29 6.33 -1.39
C LEU A 107 -2.58 6.28 -2.90
N ASN A 108 -3.76 6.70 -3.34
CA ASN A 108 -4.09 6.91 -4.75
C ASN A 108 -3.41 8.14 -5.39
N PHE A 109 -2.75 8.99 -4.60
CA PHE A 109 -2.07 10.21 -5.04
C PHE A 109 -0.54 10.07 -4.96
N GLN A 110 0.02 9.19 -5.77
CA GLN A 110 1.46 8.94 -5.81
C GLN A 110 2.21 10.06 -6.51
N ILE A 111 1.64 10.66 -7.55
CA ILE A 111 2.26 11.79 -8.26
C ILE A 111 2.48 12.95 -7.28
N GLU A 112 1.48 13.34 -6.50
CA GLU A 112 1.62 14.41 -5.51
C GLU A 112 2.58 14.03 -4.39
N HIS A 113 2.60 12.75 -3.99
CA HIS A 113 3.56 12.25 -3.00
C HIS A 113 5.01 12.43 -3.47
N HIS A 114 5.30 12.09 -4.72
CA HIS A 114 6.64 12.21 -5.28
C HIS A 114 7.03 13.65 -5.60
N LEU A 115 6.08 14.48 -6.05
CA LEU A 115 6.31 15.90 -6.31
C LEU A 115 6.45 16.74 -5.04
N PHE A 116 5.75 16.36 -3.96
CA PHE A 116 5.71 17.11 -2.70
C PHE A 116 5.82 16.17 -1.48
N PRO A 117 6.97 15.50 -1.28
CA PRO A 117 7.12 14.44 -0.28
C PRO A 117 6.95 14.92 1.17
N THR A 118 7.13 16.23 1.42
CA THR A 118 6.94 16.84 2.75
C THR A 118 5.50 17.28 3.00
N MET A 119 4.63 17.28 1.98
CA MET A 119 3.24 17.69 2.11
C MET A 119 2.42 16.61 2.84
N PRO A 120 1.60 16.99 3.84
CA PRO A 120 0.71 16.04 4.50
C PRO A 120 -0.29 15.43 3.50
N ARG A 121 -0.41 14.10 3.51
CA ARG A 121 -1.22 13.33 2.55
C ARG A 121 -2.68 13.75 2.41
N HIS A 122 -3.28 14.28 3.48
CA HIS A 122 -4.66 14.77 3.47
C HIS A 122 -4.86 16.04 2.62
N ASN A 123 -3.79 16.62 2.09
CA ASN A 123 -3.83 17.74 1.15
C ASN A 123 -3.62 17.32 -0.31
N TYR A 124 -3.20 16.09 -0.59
CA TYR A 124 -2.93 15.64 -1.97
C TYR A 124 -4.14 15.82 -2.88
N TRP A 125 -5.33 15.46 -2.42
CA TRP A 125 -6.57 15.63 -3.18
C TRP A 125 -6.90 17.08 -3.57
N LYS A 126 -6.39 18.07 -2.80
CA LYS A 126 -6.55 19.50 -3.11
C LYS A 126 -5.55 19.96 -4.17
N VAL A 127 -4.38 19.32 -4.20
CA VAL A 127 -3.24 19.70 -5.05
C VAL A 127 -3.28 18.96 -6.39
N ALA A 128 -3.81 17.74 -6.43
CA ALA A 128 -3.91 16.95 -7.66
C ALA A 128 -4.59 17.68 -8.82
N PRO A 129 -5.71 18.42 -8.64
CA PRO A 129 -6.28 19.23 -9.72
C PRO A 129 -5.33 20.32 -10.24
N LEU A 130 -4.51 20.92 -9.36
CA LEU A 130 -3.53 21.94 -9.72
C LEU A 130 -2.39 21.32 -10.52
N VAL A 131 -1.87 20.17 -10.10
CA VAL A 131 -0.84 19.41 -10.83
C VAL A 131 -1.35 18.98 -12.20
N LYS A 132 -2.57 18.43 -12.28
CA LYS A 132 -3.24 18.10 -13.55
C LYS A 132 -3.34 19.31 -14.48
N SER A 133 -3.73 20.47 -13.96
CA SER A 133 -3.82 21.70 -14.75
C SER A 133 -2.48 22.17 -15.29
N LEU A 134 -1.42 22.05 -14.48
CA LEU A 134 -0.05 22.40 -14.87
C LEU A 134 0.48 21.44 -15.94
N CYS A 135 0.27 20.13 -15.76
CA CYS A 135 0.61 19.12 -16.75
C CYS A 135 -0.06 19.43 -18.10
N ALA A 136 -1.37 19.73 -18.10
CA ALA A 136 -2.10 20.10 -19.32
C ALA A 136 -1.55 21.37 -19.99
N LYS A 137 -1.21 22.40 -19.20
CA LYS A 137 -0.62 23.65 -19.71
C LYS A 137 0.72 23.42 -20.43
N HIS A 138 1.51 22.46 -19.97
CA HIS A 138 2.84 22.16 -20.50
C HIS A 138 2.87 20.96 -21.46
N GLY A 139 1.70 20.39 -21.82
CA GLY A 139 1.62 19.22 -22.70
C GLY A 139 2.20 17.94 -22.09
N ILE A 140 2.30 17.88 -20.76
CA ILE A 140 2.79 16.71 -20.03
C ILE A 140 1.60 15.81 -19.67
N LYS A 141 1.76 14.50 -19.85
CA LYS A 141 0.72 13.54 -19.50
C LYS A 141 0.72 13.31 -17.98
N TYR A 142 -0.44 13.55 -17.35
CA TYR A 142 -0.70 13.11 -15.99
C TYR A 142 -1.25 11.68 -16.04
N GLN A 143 -0.55 10.73 -15.41
CA GLN A 143 -0.93 9.31 -15.45
C GLN A 143 -1.91 9.01 -14.33
N CYS A 144 -3.11 8.55 -14.69
CA CYS A 144 -4.16 8.20 -13.74
C CYS A 144 -4.97 7.03 -14.30
N LYS A 145 -5.30 6.06 -13.45
CA LYS A 145 -6.04 4.85 -13.84
C LYS A 145 -7.19 4.54 -12.87
N PRO A 146 -8.22 3.82 -13.32
CA PRO A 146 -9.20 3.24 -12.41
C PRO A 146 -8.55 2.25 -11.44
N LEU A 147 -9.05 2.18 -10.20
CA LEU A 147 -8.46 1.37 -9.12
C LEU A 147 -8.24 -0.10 -9.53
N LEU A 148 -9.25 -0.72 -10.16
CA LEU A 148 -9.16 -2.12 -10.57
C LEU A 148 -8.14 -2.34 -11.69
N THR A 149 -8.02 -1.38 -12.61
CA THR A 149 -7.00 -1.41 -13.68
C THR A 149 -5.60 -1.33 -13.07
N ALA A 150 -5.38 -0.40 -12.14
CA ALA A 150 -4.09 -0.27 -11.46
C ALA A 150 -3.69 -1.56 -10.70
N PHE A 151 -4.65 -2.23 -10.05
CA PHE A 151 -4.40 -3.53 -9.42
C PHE A 151 -4.13 -4.66 -10.42
N ALA A 152 -4.84 -4.69 -11.55
CA ALA A 152 -4.60 -5.66 -12.60
C ALA A 152 -3.19 -5.49 -13.20
N ASP A 153 -2.74 -4.25 -13.41
CA ASP A 153 -1.41 -3.95 -13.95
C ASP A 153 -0.29 -4.54 -13.06
N ILE A 154 -0.43 -4.45 -11.74
CA ILE A 154 0.54 -5.05 -10.80
C ILE A 154 0.64 -6.57 -11.01
N LEU A 155 -0.50 -7.26 -11.13
CA LEU A 155 -0.50 -8.71 -11.35
C LEU A 155 0.08 -9.08 -12.72
N HIS A 156 -0.25 -8.31 -13.76
CA HIS A 156 0.27 -8.54 -15.11
C HIS A 156 1.78 -8.35 -15.14
N THR A 157 2.30 -7.26 -14.56
CA THR A 157 3.75 -7.03 -14.54
C THR A 157 4.50 -8.05 -13.69
N LEU A 158 3.93 -8.54 -12.58
CA LEU A 158 4.52 -9.66 -11.84
C LEU A 158 4.60 -10.93 -12.69
N LYS A 159 3.55 -11.21 -13.46
CA LYS A 159 3.53 -12.36 -14.38
C LYS A 159 4.59 -12.20 -15.48
N GLU A 160 4.60 -11.06 -16.18
CA GLU A 160 5.57 -10.74 -17.24
C GLU A 160 7.01 -10.80 -16.72
N SER A 161 7.28 -10.21 -15.55
CA SER A 161 8.60 -10.27 -14.91
C SER A 161 9.03 -11.69 -14.59
N GLY A 162 8.09 -12.55 -14.16
CA GLY A 162 8.34 -13.97 -13.93
C GLY A 162 8.65 -14.74 -15.21
N GLU A 163 7.95 -14.44 -16.31
CA GLU A 163 8.21 -15.02 -17.63
C GLU A 163 9.59 -14.61 -18.16
N HIS A 164 9.95 -13.33 -18.07
CA HIS A 164 11.28 -12.83 -18.46
C HIS A 164 12.39 -13.45 -17.62
N TRP A 165 12.19 -13.60 -16.32
CA TRP A 165 13.18 -14.25 -15.45
C TRP A 165 13.37 -15.72 -15.82
N LEU A 166 12.27 -16.44 -16.09
CA LEU A 166 12.33 -17.85 -16.48
C LEU A 166 13.04 -18.05 -17.82
N ASP A 167 12.73 -17.22 -18.81
CA ASP A 167 13.38 -17.21 -20.13
C ASP A 167 14.88 -16.99 -20.00
N ALA A 168 15.28 -15.94 -19.26
CA ALA A 168 16.68 -15.66 -18.97
C ALA A 168 17.36 -16.79 -18.19
N TYR A 169 16.68 -17.46 -17.26
CA TYR A 169 17.27 -18.56 -16.48
C TYR A 169 17.47 -19.84 -17.30
N ILE A 170 16.56 -20.16 -18.22
CA ILE A 170 16.64 -21.36 -19.07
C ILE A 170 17.61 -21.17 -20.23
N HIS A 171 17.76 -19.93 -20.73
CA HIS A 171 18.52 -19.60 -21.93
C HIS A 171 19.83 -18.82 -21.68
N ALA A 172 20.22 -18.59 -20.43
CA ALA A 172 21.55 -18.11 -20.04
C ALA A 172 22.55 -19.28 -19.88
#